data_AF-A0A059ZMW5-F1
#
_entry.id   AF-A0A059ZMW5-F1
#
_cell.length_a   1.000
_cell.length_b   1.000
_cell.length_c   1.000
_cell.angle_alpha   90.00
_cell.angle_beta   90.00
_cell.angle_gamma   90.00
#
_symmetry.space_group_name_H-M   'P 1'
#
loop_
_entity.id
_entity.type
_entity.pdbx_description
1 polymer ?
#
loop_
_entity_poly.entity_id
_entity_poly.type
_entity_poly.pdbx_seq_one_letter_code
_entity_poly.pdbx_strand_id
1 'polypeptide(L)'
;MNAVEIEQAITDLAGQPFDPAEFPYAFLEAFGNKTTTIQRLRSGATNKSDLGGVLQINNIHILTCADGQIPSAMTALRASPATARAKAKFILATDGVDIEAEDLMSGETIACSYTDLPVHFGFFLPLAGISTVRQISENAFDIGATKRLNRLYVELLKDNPEWAVAERRHDMNHFMARLIFCFFAEDTGIFGGQGRFTETIQQMSTQDAANVHEVIGELFLSMNTPIDHRATANIPRWAASRDFPYVNGGLFSGSLDVPRFSKIDRSYLLHVGGLDWTKINPDIFGSMIQAIAEDEERGELGMHYTSVPNILKVLNPLFLDDLRTKLV
;
A
#
# COMPACT_ATOMS: atom_id res chain seq x y z
N MET A 1 -9.83 8.72 -13.87
CA MET A 1 -8.96 8.73 -12.68
C MET A 1 -8.66 7.29 -12.35
N ASN A 2 -7.39 6.92 -12.19
CA ASN A 2 -7.01 5.57 -11.78
C ASN A 2 -6.96 5.47 -10.23
N ALA A 3 -6.83 4.25 -9.68
CA ALA A 3 -6.83 4.05 -8.22
C ALA A 3 -5.71 4.80 -7.49
N VAL A 4 -4.56 5.03 -8.13
CA VAL A 4 -3.40 5.73 -7.54
C VAL A 4 -3.68 7.23 -7.41
N GLU A 5 -4.29 7.83 -8.43
CA GLU A 5 -4.71 9.23 -8.41
C GLU A 5 -5.78 9.47 -7.34
N ILE A 6 -6.69 8.50 -7.15
CA ILE A 6 -7.72 8.54 -6.11
C ILE A 6 -7.09 8.44 -4.72
N GLU A 7 -6.18 7.48 -4.49
CA GLU A 7 -5.44 7.34 -3.23
C GLU A 7 -4.74 8.63 -2.84
N GLN A 8 -3.97 9.21 -3.77
CA GLN A 8 -3.27 10.46 -3.51
C GLN A 8 -4.23 11.60 -3.19
N ALA A 9 -5.33 11.73 -3.93
CA ALA A 9 -6.32 12.77 -3.68
C ALA A 9 -6.98 12.62 -2.29
N ILE A 10 -7.22 11.39 -1.83
CA ILE A 10 -7.74 11.11 -0.48
C ILE A 10 -6.67 11.35 0.59
N THR A 11 -5.41 10.98 0.33
CA THR A 11 -4.27 11.30 1.21
C THR A 11 -4.10 12.81 1.37
N ASP A 12 -4.18 13.58 0.29
CA ASP A 12 -4.09 15.03 0.32
C ASP A 12 -5.27 15.67 1.06
N LEU A 13 -6.47 15.12 0.91
CA LEU A 13 -7.68 15.55 1.62
C LEU A 13 -7.58 15.27 3.13
N ALA A 14 -7.11 14.09 3.52
CA ALA A 14 -6.91 13.71 4.91
C ALA A 14 -5.80 14.51 5.60
N GLY A 15 -4.82 15.01 4.83
CA GLY A 15 -3.72 15.84 5.34
C GLY A 15 -4.08 17.32 5.55
N GLN A 16 -5.24 17.78 5.08
CA GLN A 16 -5.70 19.16 5.25
C GLN A 16 -6.55 19.32 6.52
N PRO A 17 -6.62 20.53 7.11
CA PRO A 17 -7.57 20.80 8.18
C PRO A 17 -9.00 20.46 7.75
N PHE A 18 -9.71 19.71 8.58
CA PHE A 18 -11.07 19.28 8.26
C PHE A 18 -12.03 20.46 8.18
N ASP A 19 -12.72 20.58 7.04
CA ASP A 19 -13.81 21.53 6.82
C ASP A 19 -15.11 20.74 6.56
N PRO A 20 -16.09 20.76 7.49
CA PRO A 20 -17.31 19.98 7.37
C PRO A 20 -18.21 20.41 6.19
N ALA A 21 -18.08 21.65 5.72
CA ALA A 21 -18.87 22.15 4.59
C ALA A 21 -18.25 21.75 3.25
N GLU A 22 -16.92 21.72 3.17
CA GLU A 22 -16.18 21.42 1.94
C GLU A 22 -15.89 19.94 1.75
N PHE A 23 -15.71 19.18 2.84
CA PHE A 23 -15.32 17.77 2.81
C PHE A 23 -16.16 16.91 1.85
N PRO A 24 -17.51 16.92 1.86
CA PRO A 24 -18.29 16.05 0.98
C PRO A 24 -18.00 16.27 -0.51
N TYR A 25 -17.68 17.52 -0.90
CA TYR A 25 -17.39 17.86 -2.28
C TYR A 25 -15.96 17.47 -2.67
N ALA A 26 -14.98 17.78 -1.81
CA ALA A 26 -13.60 17.39 -2.03
C ALA A 26 -13.44 15.85 -2.10
N PHE A 27 -14.16 15.13 -1.23
CA PHE A 27 -14.24 13.67 -1.27
C PHE A 27 -14.79 13.18 -2.62
N LEU A 28 -15.90 13.73 -3.10
CA LEU A 28 -16.45 13.34 -4.40
C LEU A 28 -15.53 13.68 -5.57
N GLU A 29 -14.81 14.80 -5.52
CA GLU A 29 -13.80 15.17 -6.51
C GLU A 29 -12.64 14.17 -6.54
N ALA A 30 -12.20 13.70 -5.37
CA ALA A 30 -11.16 12.67 -5.25
C ALA A 30 -11.56 11.34 -5.90
N PHE A 31 -12.87 11.04 -6.02
CA PHE A 31 -13.38 9.89 -6.79
C PHE A 31 -13.77 10.22 -8.24
N GLY A 32 -13.28 11.35 -8.78
CA GLY A 32 -13.38 11.68 -10.20
C GLY A 32 -14.66 12.40 -10.62
N ASN A 33 -15.42 12.98 -9.68
CA ASN A 33 -16.54 13.84 -10.04
C ASN A 33 -16.07 15.10 -10.75
N LYS A 34 -16.68 15.40 -11.91
CA LYS A 34 -16.37 16.62 -12.67
C LYS A 34 -16.84 17.86 -11.91
N THR A 35 -16.11 18.96 -12.04
CA THR A 35 -16.43 20.27 -11.42
C THR A 35 -17.88 20.71 -11.66
N THR A 36 -18.43 20.46 -12.86
CA THR A 36 -19.83 20.78 -13.18
C THR A 36 -20.84 19.98 -12.36
N THR A 37 -20.51 18.74 -12.00
CA THR A 37 -21.34 17.88 -11.15
C THR A 37 -21.31 18.40 -9.71
N ILE A 38 -20.13 18.76 -9.23
CA ILE A 38 -19.92 19.34 -7.90
C ILE A 38 -20.67 20.67 -7.75
N GLN A 39 -20.57 21.58 -8.71
CA GLN A 39 -21.31 22.84 -8.71
C GLN A 39 -22.84 22.66 -8.66
N ARG A 40 -23.36 21.62 -9.33
CA ARG A 40 -24.79 21.30 -9.29
C ARG A 40 -25.24 20.69 -7.97
N LEU A 41 -24.36 19.95 -7.30
CA LEU A 41 -24.60 19.47 -5.94
C LEU A 41 -24.58 20.63 -4.95
N ARG A 42 -23.57 21.51 -5.03
CA ARG A 42 -23.44 22.71 -4.19
C ARG A 42 -24.63 23.67 -4.30
N SER A 43 -25.10 23.91 -5.51
CA SER A 43 -26.25 24.81 -5.75
C SER A 43 -27.61 24.19 -5.38
N GLY A 44 -27.66 22.93 -4.93
CA GLY A 44 -28.92 22.24 -4.61
C GLY A 44 -29.73 21.80 -5.84
N ALA A 45 -29.22 22.03 -7.05
CA ALA A 45 -29.88 21.64 -8.28
C ALA A 45 -30.08 20.12 -8.35
N THR A 46 -29.04 19.36 -8.03
CA THR A 46 -29.05 17.88 -8.00
C THR A 46 -28.91 17.27 -6.62
N ASN A 47 -28.50 18.04 -5.60
CA ASN A 47 -28.49 17.57 -4.22
C ASN A 47 -29.93 17.60 -3.68
N LYS A 48 -30.48 16.43 -3.35
CA LYS A 48 -31.83 16.25 -2.79
C LYS A 48 -31.79 15.58 -1.42
N SER A 49 -30.71 15.78 -0.67
CA SER A 49 -30.60 15.33 0.72
C SER A 49 -31.75 15.91 1.55
N ASP A 50 -32.37 15.06 2.36
CA ASP A 50 -33.37 15.42 3.38
C ASP A 50 -32.77 15.61 4.77
N LEU A 51 -31.45 15.41 4.91
CA LEU A 51 -30.71 15.48 6.18
C LEU A 51 -29.75 16.67 6.26
N GLY A 52 -29.74 17.55 5.24
CA GLY A 52 -28.82 18.69 5.19
C GLY A 52 -27.39 18.35 4.77
N GLY A 53 -27.17 17.15 4.24
CA GLY A 53 -25.88 16.68 3.71
C GLY A 53 -25.77 16.76 2.19
N VAL A 54 -24.90 15.94 1.61
CA VAL A 54 -24.72 15.83 0.15
C VAL A 54 -25.20 14.47 -0.33
N LEU A 55 -26.28 14.47 -1.11
CA LEU A 55 -26.83 13.27 -1.75
C LEU A 55 -26.54 13.29 -3.25
N GLN A 56 -25.76 12.31 -3.71
CA GLN A 56 -25.53 12.05 -5.13
C GLN A 56 -26.29 10.80 -5.57
N ILE A 57 -27.22 11.00 -6.51
CA ILE A 57 -28.07 9.93 -7.07
C ILE A 57 -27.22 8.78 -7.64
N ASN A 58 -27.61 7.54 -7.36
CA ASN A 58 -26.96 6.28 -7.71
C ASN A 58 -25.57 6.03 -7.11
N ASN A 59 -25.10 6.92 -6.21
CA ASN A 59 -23.73 6.88 -5.69
C ASN A 59 -23.69 6.89 -4.17
N ILE A 60 -23.81 8.04 -3.50
CA ILE A 60 -23.55 8.17 -2.06
C ILE A 60 -24.40 9.26 -1.40
N HIS A 61 -24.71 9.06 -0.12
CA HIS A 61 -25.24 10.09 0.78
C HIS A 61 -24.24 10.38 1.91
N ILE A 62 -23.72 11.60 1.95
CA ILE A 62 -22.70 12.04 2.91
C ILE A 62 -23.33 13.02 3.90
N LEU A 63 -23.08 12.81 5.20
CA LEU A 63 -23.49 13.71 6.27
C LEU A 63 -22.29 14.06 7.18
N THR A 64 -21.96 15.34 7.29
CA THR A 64 -21.01 15.81 8.31
C THR A 64 -21.78 16.17 9.58
N CYS A 65 -21.23 15.83 10.75
CA CYS A 65 -21.90 16.02 12.04
C CYS A 65 -20.96 16.60 13.10
N ALA A 66 -21.50 16.89 14.29
CA ALA A 66 -20.69 17.29 15.44
C ALA A 66 -19.98 16.07 16.06
N ASP A 67 -18.91 16.35 16.81
CA ASP A 67 -18.11 15.35 17.52
C ASP A 67 -18.99 14.37 18.32
N GLY A 68 -18.78 13.06 18.08
CA GLY A 68 -19.50 11.98 18.73
C GLY A 68 -20.94 11.73 18.24
N GLN A 69 -21.40 12.42 17.19
CA GLN A 69 -22.75 12.24 16.63
C GLN A 69 -22.82 11.25 15.44
N ILE A 70 -21.70 10.63 15.07
CA ILE A 70 -21.63 9.66 13.95
C ILE A 70 -22.70 8.55 14.05
N PRO A 71 -22.93 7.87 15.20
CA PRO A 71 -23.94 6.80 15.28
C PRO A 71 -25.36 7.28 14.98
N SER A 72 -25.71 8.49 15.43
CA SER A 72 -27.00 9.13 15.16
C SER A 72 -27.12 9.49 13.68
N ALA A 73 -26.06 10.07 13.10
CA ALA A 73 -25.98 10.41 11.69
C ALA A 73 -26.13 9.18 10.78
N MET A 74 -25.44 8.07 11.09
CA MET A 74 -25.56 6.82 10.34
C MET A 74 -26.95 6.22 10.44
N THR A 75 -27.57 6.27 11.62
CA THR A 75 -28.97 5.84 11.81
C THR A 75 -29.93 6.66 10.94
N ALA A 76 -29.75 7.99 10.91
CA ALA A 76 -30.56 8.87 10.07
C ALA A 76 -30.33 8.60 8.57
N LEU A 77 -29.09 8.40 8.13
CA LEU A 77 -28.74 8.08 6.75
C LEU A 77 -29.39 6.78 6.27
N ARG A 78 -29.36 5.73 7.10
CA ARG A 78 -30.03 4.43 6.83
C ARG A 78 -31.54 4.56 6.73
N ALA A 79 -32.14 5.39 7.59
CA ALA A 79 -33.60 5.57 7.64
C ALA A 79 -34.13 6.58 6.60
N SER A 80 -33.27 7.36 5.94
CA SER A 80 -33.69 8.44 5.03
C SER A 80 -34.42 7.90 3.78
N PRO A 81 -35.67 8.36 3.53
CA PRO A 81 -36.38 8.06 2.29
C PRO A 81 -35.67 8.62 1.06
N ALA A 82 -34.94 9.74 1.18
CA ALA A 82 -34.18 10.31 0.08
C ALA A 82 -32.99 9.41 -0.32
N THR A 83 -32.26 8.84 0.65
CA THR A 83 -31.19 7.85 0.40
C THR A 83 -31.70 6.71 -0.48
N ALA A 84 -32.80 6.09 -0.08
CA ALA A 84 -33.40 4.96 -0.79
C ALA A 84 -33.92 5.37 -2.17
N ARG A 85 -34.66 6.49 -2.28
CA ARG A 85 -35.21 6.98 -3.54
C ARG A 85 -34.11 7.33 -4.55
N ALA A 86 -33.00 7.88 -4.08
CA ALA A 86 -31.85 8.23 -4.90
C ALA A 86 -31.00 7.00 -5.27
N LYS A 87 -31.32 5.81 -4.74
CA LYS A 87 -30.55 4.58 -4.93
C LYS A 87 -29.07 4.78 -4.59
N ALA A 88 -28.80 5.49 -3.49
CA ALA A 88 -27.43 5.61 -3.00
C ALA A 88 -26.86 4.21 -2.74
N LYS A 89 -25.63 3.97 -3.19
CA LYS A 89 -24.90 2.72 -2.94
C LYS A 89 -24.16 2.80 -1.61
N PHE A 90 -23.69 3.98 -1.24
CA PHE A 90 -22.97 4.22 0.00
C PHE A 90 -23.69 5.23 0.88
N ILE A 91 -23.49 5.10 2.18
CA ILE A 91 -23.75 6.15 3.17
C ILE A 91 -22.46 6.41 3.95
N LEU A 92 -22.21 7.67 4.31
CA LEU A 92 -21.00 8.08 5.02
C LEU A 92 -21.34 9.18 6.02
N ALA A 93 -20.90 9.02 7.26
CA ALA A 93 -20.94 10.04 8.29
C ALA A 93 -19.53 10.32 8.84
N THR A 94 -19.24 11.59 9.14
CA THR A 94 -17.99 11.99 9.78
C THR A 94 -18.17 13.24 10.62
N ASP A 95 -17.45 13.33 11.73
CA ASP A 95 -17.33 14.52 12.57
C ASP A 95 -15.96 15.23 12.44
N GLY A 96 -15.12 14.74 11.53
CA GLY A 96 -13.76 15.25 11.30
C GLY A 96 -12.68 14.61 12.18
N VAL A 97 -13.06 13.80 13.17
CA VAL A 97 -12.14 12.98 13.97
C VAL A 97 -12.24 11.52 13.52
N ASP A 98 -13.47 11.03 13.39
CA ASP A 98 -13.79 9.68 12.97
C ASP A 98 -14.66 9.68 11.70
N ILE A 99 -14.69 8.54 11.04
CA ILE A 99 -15.54 8.29 9.88
C ILE A 99 -16.18 6.92 9.99
N GLU A 100 -17.48 6.85 9.70
CA GLU A 100 -18.21 5.60 9.51
C GLU A 100 -18.87 5.62 8.14
N ALA A 101 -18.79 4.50 7.42
CA ALA A 101 -19.47 4.35 6.15
C ALA A 101 -19.97 2.93 5.94
N GLU A 102 -20.99 2.78 5.09
CA GLU A 102 -21.62 1.52 4.76
C GLU A 102 -21.91 1.46 3.26
N ASP A 103 -21.62 0.30 2.66
CA ASP A 103 -22.05 -0.08 1.33
C ASP A 103 -23.42 -0.76 1.47
N LEU A 104 -24.47 -0.03 1.09
CA LEU A 104 -25.86 -0.49 1.16
C LEU A 104 -26.15 -1.68 0.24
N MET A 105 -25.28 -1.97 -0.73
CA MET A 105 -25.44 -3.11 -1.63
C MET A 105 -24.93 -4.41 -1.02
N SER A 106 -23.79 -4.36 -0.31
CA SER A 106 -23.13 -5.53 0.27
C SER A 106 -23.36 -5.67 1.79
N GLY A 107 -23.70 -4.59 2.47
CA GLY A 107 -23.76 -4.48 3.93
C GLY A 107 -22.39 -4.33 4.58
N GLU A 108 -21.31 -4.18 3.80
CA GLU A 108 -19.97 -3.96 4.34
C GLU A 108 -19.87 -2.56 4.97
N THR A 109 -19.20 -2.47 6.12
CA THR A 109 -19.03 -1.22 6.87
C THR A 109 -17.56 -0.95 7.15
N ILE A 110 -17.17 0.32 7.16
CA ILE A 110 -15.89 0.79 7.68
C ILE A 110 -16.12 1.77 8.83
N ALA A 111 -15.26 1.70 9.84
CA ALA A 111 -15.17 2.66 10.94
C ALA A 111 -13.69 2.86 11.27
N CYS A 112 -13.19 4.09 11.12
CA CYS A 112 -11.79 4.41 11.37
C CYS A 112 -11.65 5.89 11.75
N SER A 113 -10.44 6.29 12.17
CA SER A 113 -10.12 7.72 12.28
C SER A 113 -10.13 8.37 10.89
N TYR A 114 -10.47 9.65 10.81
CA TYR A 114 -10.42 10.44 9.58
C TYR A 114 -9.03 10.39 8.93
N THR A 115 -7.95 10.40 9.71
CA THR A 115 -6.58 10.33 9.19
C THR A 115 -6.25 8.99 8.52
N ASP A 116 -6.99 7.93 8.85
CA ASP A 116 -6.81 6.59 8.30
C ASP A 116 -7.71 6.33 7.09
N LEU A 117 -8.55 7.29 6.68
CA LEU A 117 -9.38 7.20 5.47
C LEU A 117 -8.58 6.80 4.22
N PRO A 118 -7.34 7.29 3.98
CA PRO A 118 -6.54 6.85 2.84
C PRO A 118 -6.20 5.36 2.83
N VAL A 119 -6.18 4.69 4.00
CA VAL A 119 -5.97 3.23 4.06
C VAL A 119 -7.20 2.48 3.56
N HIS A 120 -8.39 3.08 3.74
CA HIS A 120 -9.68 2.47 3.42
C HIS A 120 -10.29 2.95 2.10
N PHE A 121 -9.58 3.75 1.29
CA PHE A 121 -10.13 4.34 0.05
C PHE A 121 -10.66 3.29 -0.94
N GLY A 122 -10.11 2.08 -0.91
CA GLY A 122 -10.52 0.93 -1.73
C GLY A 122 -12.02 0.61 -1.61
N PHE A 123 -12.59 0.81 -0.43
CA PHE A 123 -14.02 0.64 -0.15
C PHE A 123 -14.92 1.50 -1.06
N PHE A 124 -14.46 2.69 -1.43
CA PHE A 124 -15.23 3.68 -2.19
C PHE A 124 -14.94 3.69 -3.69
N LEU A 125 -14.03 2.85 -4.19
CA LEU A 125 -13.69 2.80 -5.62
C LEU A 125 -14.86 2.55 -6.59
N PRO A 126 -15.96 1.88 -6.20
CA PRO A 126 -17.14 1.81 -7.05
C PRO A 126 -17.73 3.18 -7.38
N LEU A 127 -17.48 4.23 -6.57
CA LEU A 127 -17.84 5.62 -6.89
C LEU A 127 -17.11 6.15 -8.13
N ALA A 128 -15.87 5.69 -8.36
CA ALA A 128 -15.09 6.00 -9.54
C ALA A 128 -15.36 5.05 -10.73
N GLY A 129 -16.34 4.15 -10.59
CA GLY A 129 -16.66 3.14 -11.61
C GLY A 129 -15.69 1.95 -11.64
N ILE A 130 -14.88 1.77 -10.60
CA ILE A 130 -13.92 0.67 -10.47
C ILE A 130 -14.60 -0.44 -9.64
N SER A 131 -14.79 -1.62 -10.22
CA SER A 131 -15.53 -2.71 -9.58
C SER A 131 -14.71 -3.41 -8.49
N THR A 132 -15.22 -3.43 -7.27
CA THR A 132 -14.63 -4.10 -6.09
C THR A 132 -14.93 -5.60 -6.11
N VAL A 133 -14.02 -6.38 -6.69
CA VAL A 133 -13.75 -7.71 -6.15
C VAL A 133 -12.73 -7.48 -5.02
N ARG A 134 -12.86 -8.23 -3.92
CA ARG A 134 -12.03 -8.25 -2.68
C ARG A 134 -10.51 -8.02 -2.84
N GLN A 135 -9.99 -8.12 -4.07
CA GLN A 135 -8.65 -7.73 -4.50
C GLN A 135 -8.27 -6.26 -4.26
N ILE A 136 -9.23 -5.32 -4.04
CA ILE A 136 -8.87 -3.89 -3.98
C ILE A 136 -8.54 -3.34 -2.58
N SER A 137 -9.02 -3.93 -1.47
CA SER A 137 -8.51 -3.52 -0.14
C SER A 137 -7.05 -3.90 0.04
N GLU A 138 -6.65 -5.06 -0.52
CA GLU A 138 -5.24 -5.47 -0.66
C GLU A 138 -4.48 -4.48 -1.55
N ASN A 139 -5.05 -4.10 -2.72
CA ASN A 139 -4.41 -3.12 -3.61
C ASN A 139 -4.12 -1.75 -2.97
N ALA A 140 -4.90 -1.27 -1.99
CA ALA A 140 -4.66 0.05 -1.39
C ALA A 140 -3.33 0.09 -0.62
N PHE A 141 -3.15 -0.88 0.27
CA PHE A 141 -1.93 -1.06 1.03
C PHE A 141 -0.76 -1.38 0.10
N ASP A 142 -1.00 -2.27 -0.87
CA ASP A 142 -0.04 -2.69 -1.88
C ASP A 142 0.43 -1.54 -2.78
N ILE A 143 -0.48 -0.66 -3.23
CA ILE A 143 -0.17 0.55 -4.00
C ILE A 143 0.68 1.50 -3.17
N GLY A 144 0.29 1.72 -1.90
CA GLY A 144 1.03 2.57 -0.97
C GLY A 144 2.47 2.06 -0.77
N ALA A 145 2.63 0.76 -0.51
CA ALA A 145 3.92 0.11 -0.36
C ALA A 145 4.77 0.20 -1.64
N THR A 146 4.18 -0.13 -2.79
CA THR A 146 4.82 -0.04 -4.12
C THR A 146 5.34 1.38 -4.40
N LYS A 147 4.53 2.40 -4.12
CA LYS A 147 4.88 3.81 -4.35
C LYS A 147 6.03 4.27 -3.45
N ARG A 148 6.01 3.89 -2.16
CA ARG A 148 7.09 4.21 -1.22
C ARG A 148 8.39 3.48 -1.58
N LEU A 149 8.32 2.22 -2.00
CA LEU A 149 9.46 1.47 -2.53
C LEU A 149 10.03 2.10 -3.81
N ASN A 150 9.17 2.50 -4.75
CA ASN A 150 9.61 3.18 -5.96
C ASN A 150 10.28 4.53 -5.63
N ARG A 151 9.77 5.25 -4.62
CA ARG A 151 10.40 6.48 -4.15
C ARG A 151 11.80 6.22 -3.57
N LEU A 152 11.96 5.18 -2.77
CA LEU A 152 13.26 4.74 -2.27
C LEU A 152 14.21 4.38 -3.42
N TYR A 153 13.75 3.60 -4.39
CA TYR A 153 14.54 3.21 -5.57
C TYR A 153 15.05 4.43 -6.36
N VAL A 154 14.16 5.37 -6.68
CA VAL A 154 14.51 6.57 -7.45
C VAL A 154 15.51 7.46 -6.68
N GLU A 155 15.32 7.64 -5.37
CA GLU A 155 16.24 8.46 -4.57
C GLU A 155 17.61 7.78 -4.44
N LEU A 156 17.66 6.46 -4.25
CA LEU A 156 18.92 5.70 -4.25
C LEU A 156 19.66 5.83 -5.57
N LEU A 157 18.99 5.73 -6.73
CA LEU A 157 19.66 5.90 -8.03
C LEU A 157 20.20 7.32 -8.25
N LYS A 158 19.51 8.33 -7.73
CA LYS A 158 19.96 9.72 -7.83
C LYS A 158 21.28 9.93 -7.09
N ASP A 159 21.44 9.32 -5.91
CA ASP A 159 22.64 9.43 -5.10
C ASP A 159 23.73 8.40 -5.49
N ASN A 160 23.38 7.41 -6.32
CA ASN A 160 24.27 6.34 -6.78
C ASN A 160 24.12 6.08 -8.29
N PRO A 161 24.54 7.04 -9.16
CA PRO A 161 24.32 6.95 -10.60
C PRO A 161 24.99 5.73 -11.26
N GLU A 162 26.05 5.17 -10.65
CA GLU A 162 26.70 3.95 -11.09
C GLU A 162 25.85 2.68 -10.91
N TRP A 163 24.73 2.74 -10.18
CA TRP A 163 23.76 1.64 -10.08
C TRP A 163 22.70 1.68 -11.19
N ALA A 164 22.59 2.80 -11.93
CA ALA A 164 21.63 2.95 -13.02
C ALA A 164 22.12 2.32 -14.35
N VAL A 165 23.42 2.05 -14.46
CA VAL A 165 24.02 1.47 -15.68
C VAL A 165 23.60 0.02 -15.89
N ALA A 166 23.53 -0.42 -17.15
CA ALA A 166 23.01 -1.74 -17.53
C ALA A 166 23.73 -2.89 -16.81
N GLU A 167 25.05 -2.77 -16.60
CA GLU A 167 25.88 -3.77 -15.93
C GLU A 167 25.52 -3.96 -14.45
N ARG A 168 24.97 -2.93 -13.80
CA ARG A 168 24.65 -2.92 -12.36
C ARG A 168 23.17 -2.96 -12.06
N ARG A 169 22.34 -2.92 -13.10
CA ARG A 169 20.88 -3.06 -13.02
C ARG A 169 20.45 -4.34 -12.32
N HIS A 170 21.13 -5.46 -12.59
CA HIS A 170 20.86 -6.72 -11.91
C HIS A 170 21.13 -6.62 -10.41
N ASP A 171 22.25 -6.00 -10.01
CA ASP A 171 22.59 -5.79 -8.60
C ASP A 171 21.54 -4.94 -7.88
N MET A 172 21.06 -3.87 -8.53
CA MET A 172 20.03 -2.99 -7.97
C MET A 172 18.70 -3.73 -7.78
N ASN A 173 18.25 -4.48 -8.78
CA ASN A 173 17.02 -5.27 -8.67
C ASN A 173 17.13 -6.33 -7.58
N HIS A 174 18.29 -6.98 -7.47
CA HIS A 174 18.54 -7.97 -6.45
C HIS A 174 18.60 -7.34 -5.05
N PHE A 175 19.19 -6.16 -4.92
CA PHE A 175 19.19 -5.36 -3.70
C PHE A 175 17.76 -5.05 -3.24
N MET A 176 16.92 -4.54 -4.13
CA MET A 176 15.51 -4.25 -3.82
C MET A 176 14.72 -5.51 -3.43
N ALA A 177 14.96 -6.64 -4.11
CA ALA A 177 14.34 -7.91 -3.75
C ALA A 177 14.73 -8.39 -2.34
N ARG A 178 15.99 -8.19 -1.94
CA ARG A 178 16.46 -8.50 -0.58
C ARG A 178 15.80 -7.61 0.47
N LEU A 179 15.65 -6.32 0.21
CA LEU A 179 14.93 -5.41 1.12
C LEU A 179 13.48 -5.88 1.33
N ILE A 180 12.76 -6.13 0.24
CA ILE A 180 11.38 -6.64 0.27
C ILE A 180 11.29 -7.93 1.10
N PHE A 181 12.19 -8.87 0.87
CA PHE A 181 12.25 -10.10 1.66
C PHE A 181 12.47 -9.80 3.14
N CYS A 182 13.39 -8.90 3.49
CA CYS A 182 13.70 -8.58 4.88
C CYS A 182 12.51 -7.94 5.60
N PHE A 183 11.78 -7.04 4.94
CA PHE A 183 10.58 -6.43 5.51
C PHE A 183 9.45 -7.45 5.73
N PHE A 184 9.25 -8.36 4.78
CA PHE A 184 8.29 -9.44 4.97
C PHE A 184 8.72 -10.41 6.08
N ALA A 185 10.01 -10.73 6.15
CA ALA A 185 10.57 -11.67 7.10
C ALA A 185 10.52 -11.15 8.55
N GLU A 186 10.70 -9.85 8.77
CA GLU A 186 10.57 -9.26 10.10
C GLU A 186 9.13 -9.28 10.61
N ASP A 187 8.14 -9.06 9.74
CA ASP A 187 6.73 -8.98 10.16
C ASP A 187 6.04 -10.35 10.25
N THR A 188 6.49 -11.34 9.49
CA THR A 188 5.95 -12.70 9.50
C THR A 188 6.59 -13.63 10.52
N GLY A 189 7.54 -13.13 11.33
CA GLY A 189 8.19 -13.90 12.38
C GLY A 189 9.26 -14.87 11.88
N ILE A 190 9.78 -14.66 10.67
CA ILE A 190 10.98 -15.37 10.19
C ILE A 190 12.21 -14.86 10.96
N PHE A 191 12.25 -13.56 11.27
CA PHE A 191 13.26 -12.99 12.15
C PHE A 191 12.82 -13.07 13.62
N GLY A 192 13.80 -12.93 14.52
CA GLY A 192 13.60 -13.01 15.98
C GLY A 192 12.87 -11.81 16.60
N GLY A 193 11.65 -11.51 16.12
CA GLY A 193 10.80 -10.40 16.55
C GLY A 193 10.29 -9.54 15.39
N GLN A 194 9.22 -8.78 15.64
CA GLN A 194 8.65 -7.83 14.66
C GLN A 194 9.59 -6.63 14.48
N GLY A 195 9.72 -6.14 13.24
CA GLY A 195 10.55 -4.96 12.92
C GLY A 195 12.06 -5.12 13.11
N ARG A 196 12.57 -6.36 13.30
CA ARG A 196 13.96 -6.61 13.71
C ARG A 196 15.01 -6.06 12.74
N PHE A 197 14.77 -6.15 11.44
CA PHE A 197 15.69 -5.66 10.42
C PHE A 197 15.70 -4.13 10.40
N THR A 198 14.52 -3.52 10.36
CA THR A 198 14.33 -2.06 10.36
C THR A 198 14.89 -1.42 11.63
N GLU A 199 14.62 -2.00 12.80
CA GLU A 199 15.17 -1.54 14.09
C GLU A 199 16.70 -1.63 14.13
N THR A 200 17.27 -2.73 13.64
CA THR A 200 18.72 -2.91 13.63
C THR A 200 19.39 -1.86 12.76
N ILE A 201 18.82 -1.57 11.58
CA ILE A 201 19.32 -0.49 10.73
C ILE A 201 19.17 0.85 11.45
N GLN A 202 18.02 1.12 12.08
CA GLN A 202 17.80 2.38 12.79
C GLN A 202 18.81 2.61 13.92
N GLN A 203 19.16 1.56 14.66
CA GLN A 203 20.07 1.61 15.82
C GLN A 203 21.55 1.64 15.43
N MET A 204 21.96 0.85 14.44
CA MET A 204 23.38 0.66 14.10
C MET A 204 23.86 1.66 13.05
N SER A 205 22.95 2.28 12.28
CA SER A 205 23.32 3.33 11.35
C SER A 205 23.43 4.71 12.01
N THR A 206 24.37 5.51 11.54
CA THR A 206 24.58 6.89 11.97
C THR A 206 23.42 7.77 11.51
N GLN A 207 23.18 8.86 12.24
CA GLN A 207 22.13 9.83 11.89
C GLN A 207 22.38 10.54 10.55
N ASP A 208 23.63 10.59 10.09
CA ASP A 208 24.01 11.12 8.78
C ASP A 208 23.94 10.10 7.65
N ALA A 209 23.48 8.88 7.94
CA ALA A 209 23.33 7.76 7.02
C ALA A 209 24.64 7.23 6.39
N ALA A 210 25.81 7.73 6.81
CA ALA A 210 27.10 7.42 6.19
C ALA A 210 27.42 5.92 6.14
N ASN A 211 27.00 5.15 7.16
CA ASN A 211 27.29 3.72 7.28
C ASN A 211 26.05 2.80 7.06
N VAL A 212 24.92 3.30 6.55
CA VAL A 212 23.71 2.46 6.35
C VAL A 212 23.99 1.26 5.46
N HIS A 213 24.70 1.49 4.35
CA HIS A 213 25.10 0.47 3.40
C HIS A 213 26.00 -0.63 4.01
N GLU A 214 26.94 -0.26 4.89
CA GLU A 214 27.76 -1.21 5.66
C GLU A 214 26.87 -2.05 6.59
N VAL A 215 25.97 -1.41 7.33
CA VAL A 215 25.06 -2.12 8.25
C VAL A 215 24.19 -3.15 7.50
N ILE A 216 23.59 -2.75 6.38
CA ILE A 216 22.78 -3.66 5.55
C ILE A 216 23.65 -4.77 4.96
N GLY A 217 24.87 -4.45 4.50
CA GLY A 217 25.82 -5.44 3.97
C GLY A 217 26.16 -6.53 4.99
N GLU A 218 26.39 -6.16 6.25
CA GLU A 218 26.66 -7.12 7.34
C GLU A 218 25.44 -8.02 7.64
N LEU A 219 24.22 -7.47 7.56
CA LEU A 219 23.00 -8.26 7.70
C LEU A 219 22.84 -9.25 6.55
N PHE A 220 23.12 -8.82 5.32
CA PHE A 220 23.08 -9.69 4.14
C PHE A 220 24.14 -10.79 4.21
N LEU A 221 25.36 -10.46 4.66
CA LEU A 221 26.41 -11.43 4.90
C LEU A 221 26.00 -12.45 5.96
N SER A 222 25.36 -11.99 7.04
CA SER A 222 24.80 -12.88 8.07
C SER A 222 23.77 -13.85 7.51
N MET A 223 22.81 -13.37 6.72
CA MET A 223 21.78 -14.20 6.09
C MET A 223 22.33 -15.14 4.99
N ASN A 224 23.51 -14.82 4.43
CA ASN A 224 24.24 -15.68 3.50
C ASN A 224 25.22 -16.66 4.17
N THR A 225 25.41 -16.57 5.49
CA THR A 225 26.40 -17.39 6.21
C THR A 225 25.71 -18.37 7.17
N PRO A 226 25.94 -19.69 7.04
CA PRO A 226 25.42 -20.66 8.00
C PRO A 226 25.78 -20.28 9.43
N ILE A 227 24.85 -20.46 10.37
CA ILE A 227 25.01 -20.01 11.77
C ILE A 227 26.34 -20.50 12.36
N ASP A 228 26.71 -21.75 12.13
CA ASP A 228 27.92 -22.38 12.67
C ASP A 228 29.23 -21.82 12.05
N HIS A 229 29.14 -21.15 10.89
CA HIS A 229 30.28 -20.55 10.20
C HIS A 229 30.43 -19.04 10.46
N ARG A 230 29.47 -18.41 11.16
CA ARG A 230 29.49 -16.94 11.39
C ARG A 230 30.67 -16.49 12.25
N ALA A 231 31.10 -17.33 13.19
CA ALA A 231 32.23 -17.01 14.07
C ALA A 231 33.54 -16.76 13.29
N THR A 232 33.69 -17.38 12.13
CA THR A 232 34.87 -17.25 11.25
C THR A 232 34.65 -16.29 10.08
N ALA A 233 33.45 -15.74 9.91
CA ALA A 233 33.08 -14.89 8.77
C ALA A 233 33.26 -13.38 9.03
N ASN A 234 33.86 -13.02 10.18
CA ASN A 234 34.10 -11.62 10.59
C ASN A 234 32.84 -10.74 10.66
N ILE A 235 31.67 -11.36 10.89
CA ILE A 235 30.40 -10.65 11.02
C ILE A 235 30.31 -10.03 12.42
N PRO A 236 29.94 -8.74 12.56
CA PRO A 236 29.74 -8.10 13.85
C PRO A 236 28.74 -8.85 14.73
N ARG A 237 28.95 -8.84 16.06
CA ARG A 237 28.11 -9.60 17.00
C ARG A 237 26.61 -9.29 16.90
N TRP A 238 26.26 -8.04 16.60
CA TRP A 238 24.86 -7.62 16.44
C TRP A 238 24.23 -8.20 15.18
N ALA A 239 24.98 -8.34 14.08
CA ALA A 239 24.52 -8.95 12.83
C ALA A 239 24.57 -10.49 12.89
N ALA A 240 25.52 -11.06 13.63
CA ALA A 240 25.67 -12.51 13.80
C ALA A 240 24.59 -13.14 14.70
N SER A 241 23.65 -12.35 15.24
CA SER A 241 22.55 -12.82 16.08
C SER A 241 21.75 -13.95 15.40
N ARG A 242 21.20 -14.85 16.21
CA ARG A 242 20.27 -15.89 15.73
C ARG A 242 18.93 -15.32 15.25
N ASP A 243 18.67 -14.04 15.53
CA ASP A 243 17.47 -13.34 15.05
C ASP A 243 17.46 -13.17 13.52
N PHE A 244 18.63 -13.19 12.89
CA PHE A 244 18.77 -13.25 11.43
C PHE A 244 19.12 -14.69 11.06
N PRO A 245 18.18 -15.50 10.58
CA PRO A 245 18.45 -16.89 10.22
C PRO A 245 19.32 -16.96 8.97
N TYR A 246 19.92 -18.13 8.76
CA TYR A 246 20.52 -18.46 7.47
C TYR A 246 19.40 -18.75 6.47
N VAL A 247 19.37 -18.03 5.35
CA VAL A 247 18.25 -18.10 4.40
C VAL A 247 18.57 -18.95 3.16
N ASN A 248 19.83 -18.96 2.72
CA ASN A 248 20.12 -19.19 1.30
C ASN A 248 19.71 -20.61 0.78
N GLY A 249 19.42 -20.82 -0.51
CA GLY A 249 18.29 -20.20 -1.23
C GLY A 249 18.62 -19.47 -2.55
N GLY A 250 19.84 -18.93 -2.70
CA GLY A 250 20.25 -18.10 -3.84
C GLY A 250 19.99 -16.58 -3.68
N LEU A 251 18.97 -16.16 -2.92
CA LEU A 251 18.60 -14.74 -2.75
C LEU A 251 19.69 -13.86 -2.11
N PHE A 252 20.50 -14.42 -1.20
CA PHE A 252 21.63 -13.69 -0.60
C PHE A 252 22.98 -14.13 -1.19
N SER A 253 22.96 -14.84 -2.33
CA SER A 253 24.18 -15.25 -3.03
C SER A 253 24.64 -14.19 -4.04
N GLY A 254 25.88 -14.29 -4.52
CA GLY A 254 26.45 -13.33 -5.48
C GLY A 254 26.98 -12.07 -4.78
N SER A 255 26.91 -10.93 -5.48
CA SER A 255 27.32 -9.65 -4.89
C SER A 255 26.42 -9.29 -3.71
N LEU A 256 27.04 -8.88 -2.61
CA LEU A 256 26.38 -8.33 -1.43
C LEU A 256 26.51 -6.81 -1.36
N ASP A 257 26.91 -6.17 -2.45
CA ASP A 257 27.04 -4.72 -2.51
C ASP A 257 25.71 -4.05 -2.19
N VAL A 258 25.80 -2.88 -1.54
CA VAL A 258 24.67 -2.07 -1.12
C VAL A 258 24.93 -0.62 -1.56
N PRO A 259 23.96 0.07 -2.20
CA PRO A 259 24.13 1.47 -2.58
C PRO A 259 24.37 2.33 -1.35
N ARG A 260 25.10 3.43 -1.49
CA ARG A 260 25.23 4.43 -0.42
C ARG A 260 23.87 5.08 -0.18
N PHE A 261 23.64 5.51 1.05
CA PHE A 261 22.40 6.16 1.45
C PHE A 261 22.69 7.59 1.84
N SER A 262 21.83 8.51 1.41
CA SER A 262 21.67 9.81 2.04
C SER A 262 20.73 9.72 3.25
N LYS A 263 20.63 10.83 3.99
CA LYS A 263 19.62 10.97 5.06
C LYS A 263 18.20 10.78 4.54
N ILE A 264 17.94 11.16 3.29
CA ILE A 264 16.63 11.06 2.66
C ILE A 264 16.33 9.58 2.35
N ASP A 265 17.28 8.86 1.75
CA ASP A 265 17.13 7.42 1.48
C ASP A 265 16.88 6.64 2.76
N ARG A 266 17.67 6.92 3.81
CA ARG A 266 17.51 6.27 5.12
C ARG A 266 16.11 6.52 5.70
N SER A 267 15.59 7.74 5.56
CA SER A 267 14.23 8.07 6.00
C SER A 267 13.18 7.26 5.23
N TYR A 268 13.30 7.16 3.90
CA TYR A 268 12.38 6.35 3.10
C TYR A 268 12.46 4.86 3.45
N LEU A 269 13.68 4.32 3.61
CA LEU A 269 13.90 2.94 4.01
C LEU A 269 13.18 2.62 5.32
N LEU A 270 13.35 3.46 6.36
CA LEU A 270 12.69 3.26 7.65
C LEU A 270 11.16 3.42 7.57
N HIS A 271 10.65 4.35 6.75
CA HIS A 271 9.20 4.51 6.54
C HIS A 271 8.57 3.33 5.81
N VAL A 272 9.31 2.70 4.89
CA VAL A 272 8.88 1.49 4.17
C VAL A 272 8.93 0.28 5.09
N GLY A 273 10.00 0.15 5.90
CA GLY A 273 10.13 -0.91 6.90
C GLY A 273 9.14 -0.79 8.06
N GLY A 274 8.58 0.39 8.32
CA GLY A 274 7.53 0.59 9.32
C GLY A 274 6.10 0.29 8.83
N LEU A 275 5.92 -0.18 7.59
CA LEU A 275 4.64 -0.68 7.11
C LEU A 275 4.34 -2.05 7.73
N ASP A 276 3.07 -2.42 7.84
CA ASP A 276 2.64 -3.77 8.22
C ASP A 276 2.67 -4.72 7.00
N TRP A 277 3.80 -5.38 6.78
CA TRP A 277 4.03 -6.27 5.62
C TRP A 277 3.21 -7.55 5.68
N THR A 278 2.52 -7.84 6.79
CA THR A 278 1.55 -8.94 6.85
C THR A 278 0.28 -8.66 6.03
N LYS A 279 0.02 -7.38 5.72
CA LYS A 279 -1.12 -6.93 4.90
C LYS A 279 -0.81 -6.79 3.42
N ILE A 280 0.45 -6.95 3.02
CA ILE A 280 0.86 -6.88 1.61
C ILE A 280 0.55 -8.20 0.94
N ASN A 281 -0.17 -8.16 -0.17
CA ASN A 281 -0.41 -9.36 -0.96
C ASN A 281 0.89 -9.75 -1.71
N PRO A 282 1.44 -10.96 -1.51
CA PRO A 282 2.63 -11.41 -2.23
C PRO A 282 2.52 -11.32 -3.77
N ASP A 283 1.31 -11.33 -4.31
CA ASP A 283 1.04 -11.20 -5.73
C ASP A 283 1.59 -9.89 -6.33
N ILE A 284 1.71 -8.83 -5.52
CA ILE A 284 2.20 -7.53 -5.99
C ILE A 284 3.72 -7.47 -6.14
N PHE A 285 4.47 -8.48 -5.66
CA PHE A 285 5.92 -8.54 -5.83
C PHE A 285 6.33 -8.52 -7.30
N GLY A 286 5.57 -9.21 -8.16
CA GLY A 286 5.83 -9.21 -9.61
C GLY A 286 5.63 -7.83 -10.23
N SER A 287 4.56 -7.13 -9.86
CA SER A 287 4.32 -5.75 -10.32
C SER A 287 5.29 -4.74 -9.71
N MET A 288 5.75 -4.92 -8.47
CA MET A 288 6.72 -4.04 -7.83
C MET A 288 8.09 -4.14 -8.48
N ILE A 289 8.58 -5.37 -8.74
CA ILE A 289 9.84 -5.58 -9.47
C ILE A 289 9.74 -5.04 -10.90
N GLN A 290 8.60 -5.24 -11.57
CA GLN A 290 8.37 -4.68 -12.91
C GLN A 290 8.26 -3.14 -12.91
N ALA A 291 7.69 -2.54 -11.85
CA ALA A 291 7.57 -1.09 -11.70
C ALA A 291 8.94 -0.41 -11.52
N ILE A 292 9.88 -1.12 -10.89
CA ILE A 292 11.26 -0.69 -10.66
C ILE A 292 12.11 -0.80 -11.95
N ALA A 293 11.76 -1.68 -12.88
CA ALA A 293 12.43 -1.80 -14.18
C ALA A 293 11.97 -0.69 -15.17
N GLU A 294 12.94 -0.03 -15.84
CA GLU A 294 12.70 1.05 -16.81
C GLU A 294 11.95 0.60 -18.08
N ASP A 295 11.23 1.54 -18.71
CA ASP A 295 10.29 1.31 -19.83
C ASP A 295 10.93 0.71 -21.11
N GLU A 296 12.20 0.98 -21.39
CA GLU A 296 12.86 0.58 -22.64
C GLU A 296 13.04 -0.95 -22.76
N GLU A 297 13.18 -1.66 -21.64
CA GLU A 297 13.36 -3.13 -21.59
C GLU A 297 12.04 -3.90 -21.48
N ARG A 298 10.94 -3.24 -21.07
CA ARG A 298 9.62 -3.88 -20.91
C ARG A 298 9.12 -4.50 -22.22
N GLY A 299 9.44 -3.84 -23.34
CA GLY A 299 9.09 -4.30 -24.68
C GLY A 299 10.01 -5.42 -25.20
N GLU A 300 11.31 -5.39 -24.88
CA GLU A 300 12.30 -6.32 -25.45
C GLU A 300 12.34 -7.67 -24.75
N LEU A 301 12.11 -7.73 -23.44
CA LEU A 301 12.17 -8.96 -22.64
C LEU A 301 10.79 -9.62 -22.39
N GLY A 302 9.70 -8.94 -22.77
CA GLY A 302 8.34 -9.42 -22.51
C GLY A 302 8.03 -9.57 -21.01
N MET A 303 8.71 -8.81 -20.14
CA MET A 303 8.53 -8.85 -18.69
C MET A 303 7.21 -8.21 -18.28
N HIS A 304 6.12 -8.94 -18.52
CA HIS A 304 4.79 -8.59 -18.05
C HIS A 304 4.38 -9.56 -16.95
N TYR A 305 4.26 -9.02 -15.74
CA TYR A 305 3.62 -9.73 -14.65
C TYR A 305 2.25 -10.22 -15.09
N THR A 306 2.03 -11.52 -14.94
CA THR A 306 0.74 -12.14 -15.20
C THR A 306 -0.07 -12.10 -13.93
N SER A 307 -1.18 -11.36 -13.94
CA SER A 307 -2.03 -11.22 -12.76
C SER A 307 -2.61 -12.57 -12.30
N VAL A 308 -2.84 -12.72 -11.00
CA VAL A 308 -3.45 -13.93 -10.44
C VAL A 308 -4.75 -14.35 -11.10
N PRO A 309 -5.69 -13.45 -11.45
CA PRO A 309 -6.87 -13.83 -12.24
C PRO A 309 -6.53 -14.49 -13.57
N ASN A 310 -5.49 -14.02 -14.26
CA ASN A 310 -5.05 -14.61 -15.53
C ASN A 310 -4.30 -15.93 -15.32
N ILE A 311 -3.52 -16.06 -14.25
CA ILE A 311 -2.93 -17.35 -13.83
C ILE A 311 -4.05 -18.36 -13.57
N LEU A 312 -5.05 -18.01 -12.75
CA LEU A 312 -6.16 -18.89 -12.40
C LEU A 312 -7.05 -19.25 -13.60
N LYS A 313 -7.24 -18.35 -14.57
CA LYS A 313 -7.92 -18.69 -15.84
C LYS A 313 -7.25 -19.84 -16.59
N VAL A 314 -5.93 -19.98 -16.46
CA VAL A 314 -5.17 -21.09 -17.04
C VAL A 314 -5.19 -22.30 -16.12
N LEU A 315 -4.85 -22.12 -14.84
CA LEU A 315 -4.67 -23.24 -13.91
C LEU A 315 -5.97 -23.95 -13.50
N ASN A 316 -7.09 -23.23 -13.37
CA ASN A 316 -8.40 -23.80 -13.02
C ASN A 316 -8.81 -24.95 -13.97
N PRO A 317 -9.00 -24.68 -15.28
CA PRO A 317 -9.37 -25.74 -16.22
C PRO A 317 -8.23 -26.72 -16.53
N LEU A 318 -6.96 -26.34 -16.31
CA LEU A 318 -5.82 -27.19 -16.65
C LEU A 318 -5.67 -28.35 -15.66
N PHE A 319 -5.83 -28.11 -14.36
CA PHE A 319 -5.74 -29.18 -13.35
C PHE A 319 -6.35 -28.86 -11.97
N LEU A 320 -6.53 -27.59 -11.59
CA LEU A 320 -6.99 -27.28 -10.23
C LEU A 320 -8.44 -27.70 -9.99
N ASP A 321 -9.31 -27.59 -10.99
CA ASP A 321 -10.72 -28.00 -10.86
C ASP A 321 -10.84 -29.53 -10.71
N ASP A 322 -10.04 -30.28 -11.47
CA ASP A 322 -9.95 -31.74 -11.37
C ASP A 322 -9.42 -32.19 -10.00
N LEU A 323 -8.42 -31.49 -9.46
CA LEU A 323 -7.88 -31.78 -8.12
C LEU A 323 -8.90 -31.49 -7.02
N ARG A 324 -9.58 -30.33 -7.09
CA ARG A 324 -10.62 -29.96 -6.13
C ARG A 324 -11.76 -30.98 -6.11
N THR A 325 -12.16 -31.47 -7.27
CA THR A 325 -13.22 -32.47 -7.39
C THR A 325 -12.83 -33.83 -6.78
N LYS A 326 -11.54 -34.18 -6.75
CA LYS A 326 -11.03 -35.43 -6.14
C LYS A 326 -10.79 -35.34 -4.63
N LEU A 327 -10.79 -34.14 -4.07
CA LEU A 327 -10.57 -33.88 -2.64
C LEU A 327 -11.89 -33.73 -1.85
N VAL A 328 -13.04 -33.81 -2.53
CA VAL A 328 -14.40 -33.87 -1.97
C VAL A 328 -14.87 -35.32 -2.00
#